data_AF-A0A2V7HY10-F1
#
_entry.id   AF-A0A2V7HY10-F1
#
_cell.length_a   1.000
_cell.length_b   1.000
_cell.length_c   1.000
_cell.angle_alpha   90.00
_cell.angle_beta   90.00
_cell.angle_gamma   90.00
#
_symmetry.space_group_name_H-M   'P 1'
#
loop_
_entity.id
_entity.type
_entity.pdbx_description
1 polymer ?
#
loop_
_entity_poly.entity_id
_entity_poly.type
_entity_poly.pdbx_seq_one_letter_code
_entity_poly.pdbx_strand_id
1 'polypeptide(L)'
;MSTNGHSEAAKIRGRLSHPVIDADGHWLEYAPLMREEFRRIGGDAAEEALAIASQRVPNSLRLSLAERRRRRIGQEAFWSSPSENVLDRATAMLPRLMYERLDDLGIDFCVV
;
A
#
# COMPACT_ATOMS: atom_id res chain seq x y z
N MET A 1 -7.02 -18.64 -7.33
CA MET A 1 -7.62 -19.28 -8.52
C MET A 1 -6.96 -18.66 -9.74
N SER A 2 -6.26 -19.46 -10.54
CA SER A 2 -5.65 -18.99 -11.79
C SER A 2 -6.76 -18.72 -12.80
N THR A 3 -6.89 -17.48 -13.24
CA THR A 3 -7.72 -17.13 -14.39
C THR A 3 -6.79 -16.88 -15.57
N ASN A 4 -6.70 -17.85 -16.49
CA ASN A 4 -6.02 -17.72 -17.78
C ASN A 4 -6.75 -16.75 -18.74
N GLY A 5 -7.29 -15.65 -18.23
CA GLY A 5 -8.01 -14.63 -19.01
C GLY A 5 -7.70 -13.25 -18.45
N HIS A 6 -7.56 -12.27 -19.34
CA HIS A 6 -7.34 -10.87 -18.96
C HIS A 6 -8.36 -10.41 -17.93
N SER A 7 -7.90 -9.64 -16.93
CA SER A 7 -8.78 -9.00 -15.95
C SER A 7 -9.80 -8.10 -16.64
N GLU A 8 -10.89 -7.77 -15.95
CA GLU A 8 -11.86 -6.78 -16.49
C GLU A 8 -11.19 -5.43 -16.76
N ALA A 9 -10.24 -5.02 -15.92
CA ALA A 9 -9.46 -3.79 -16.13
C ALA A 9 -8.62 -3.85 -17.42
N ALA A 10 -7.92 -4.95 -17.66
CA ALA A 10 -7.14 -5.18 -18.88
C ALA A 10 -8.03 -5.16 -20.14
N LYS A 11 -9.23 -5.76 -20.06
CA LYS A 11 -10.22 -5.73 -21.15
C LYS A 11 -10.72 -4.30 -21.44
N ILE A 12 -10.95 -3.50 -20.40
CA ILE A 12 -11.34 -2.09 -20.53
C ILE A 12 -10.21 -1.29 -21.18
N ARG A 13 -8.97 -1.44 -20.68
CA ARG A 13 -7.78 -0.77 -21.24
C ARG A 13 -7.62 -1.09 -22.72
N GLY A 14 -7.84 -2.34 -23.14
CA GLY A 14 -7.76 -2.74 -24.56
C GLY A 14 -8.76 -2.05 -25.51
N ARG A 15 -9.76 -1.34 -24.97
CA ARG A 15 -10.73 -0.55 -25.76
C ARG A 15 -10.39 0.95 -25.82
N LEU A 16 -9.37 1.39 -25.07
CA LEU A 16 -8.94 2.78 -25.04
C LEU A 16 -7.93 3.05 -26.15
N SER A 17 -7.97 4.25 -26.72
CA SER A 17 -7.01 4.72 -27.74
C SER A 17 -5.90 5.60 -27.16
N HIS A 18 -5.85 5.73 -25.84
CA HIS A 18 -4.89 6.53 -25.08
C HIS A 18 -4.36 5.73 -23.89
N PRO A 19 -3.16 6.05 -23.37
CA PRO A 19 -2.65 5.41 -22.17
C PRO A 19 -3.47 5.78 -20.93
N VAL A 20 -3.44 4.91 -19.93
CA VAL A 20 -3.92 5.12 -18.57
C VAL A 20 -2.72 5.31 -17.67
N ILE A 21 -2.60 6.49 -17.07
CA ILE A 21 -1.52 6.83 -16.15
C ILE A 21 -2.09 6.94 -14.75
N ASP A 22 -1.54 6.16 -13.82
CA ASP A 22 -1.71 6.39 -12.40
C ASP A 22 -0.69 7.43 -11.95
N ALA A 23 -1.17 8.62 -11.59
CA ALA A 23 -0.33 9.76 -11.24
C ALA A 23 -0.01 9.83 -9.73
N ASP A 24 -0.61 8.96 -8.92
CA ASP A 24 -0.49 8.95 -7.45
C ASP A 24 -0.42 7.52 -6.92
N GLY A 25 0.44 6.73 -7.55
CA GLY A 25 0.76 5.38 -7.11
C GLY A 25 1.43 5.42 -5.75
N HIS A 26 1.13 4.42 -4.92
CA HIS A 26 1.69 4.32 -3.57
C HIS A 26 2.49 3.02 -3.41
N TRP A 27 3.71 3.15 -2.89
CA TRP A 27 4.51 2.03 -2.41
C TRP A 27 4.31 1.87 -0.90
N LEU A 28 4.03 0.64 -0.47
CA LEU A 28 4.16 0.20 0.92
C LEU A 28 5.57 -0.34 1.21
N GLU A 29 6.27 0.28 2.16
CA GLU A 29 7.64 -0.13 2.47
C GLU A 29 7.70 -1.47 3.22
N TYR A 30 8.78 -2.22 3.00
CA TYR A 30 9.06 -3.43 3.75
C TYR A 30 9.64 -3.07 5.13
N ALA A 31 8.77 -3.09 6.15
CA ALA A 31 9.10 -2.63 7.50
C ALA A 31 10.39 -3.20 8.12
N PRO A 32 10.74 -4.50 7.93
CA PRO A 32 12.02 -5.02 8.42
C PRO A 32 13.24 -4.30 7.82
N LEU A 33 13.26 -4.10 6.50
CA LEU A 33 14.34 -3.37 5.83
C LEU A 33 14.35 -1.88 6.24
N MET A 34 13.18 -1.26 6.35
CA MET A 34 13.08 0.13 6.83
C MET A 34 13.68 0.29 8.23
N ARG A 35 13.44 -0.66 9.14
CA ARG A 35 14.02 -0.67 10.49
C ARG A 35 15.55 -0.72 10.44
N GLU A 36 16.11 -1.61 9.61
CA GLU A 36 17.55 -1.74 9.42
C GLU A 36 18.16 -0.44 8.86
N GLU A 37 17.53 0.16 7.85
CA GLU A 37 18.00 1.39 7.23
C GLU A 37 17.91 2.60 8.18
N PHE A 38 16.83 2.71 8.95
CA PHE A 38 16.70 3.76 9.97
C PHE A 38 17.82 3.66 11.01
N ARG A 39 18.10 2.45 11.50
CA ARG A 39 19.22 2.23 12.43
C ARG A 39 20.56 2.54 11.77
N ARG A 40 20.77 2.10 10.53
CA ARG A 40 22.03 2.31 9.78
C ARG A 40 22.34 3.79 9.56
N ILE A 41 21.33 4.59 9.24
CA ILE A 41 21.49 6.01 8.89
C ILE A 41 21.42 6.90 10.14
N GLY A 42 20.46 6.65 11.02
CA GLY A 42 20.11 7.52 12.14
C GLY A 42 20.39 6.94 13.53
N GLY A 43 20.95 5.74 13.61
CA GLY A 43 21.20 5.04 14.87
C GLY A 43 19.94 4.54 15.58
N ASP A 44 20.12 4.05 16.80
CA ASP A 44 19.04 3.42 17.59
C ASP A 44 17.85 4.37 17.84
N ALA A 45 18.12 5.66 18.02
CA ALA A 45 17.07 6.66 18.24
C ALA A 45 16.11 6.79 17.02
N ALA A 46 16.63 6.69 15.80
CA ALA A 46 15.79 6.74 14.60
C ALA A 46 14.92 5.49 14.47
N GLU A 47 15.47 4.31 14.77
CA GLU A 47 14.71 3.07 14.80
C GLU A 47 13.61 3.09 15.86
N GLU A 48 13.91 3.59 17.06
CA GLU A 48 12.94 3.76 18.14
C GLU A 48 11.82 4.72 17.72
N ALA A 49 12.18 5.87 17.12
CA ALA A 49 11.21 6.82 16.59
C ALA A 49 10.29 6.19 15.52
N LEU A 50 10.84 5.37 14.61
CA LEU A 50 10.06 4.63 13.61
C LEU A 50 9.08 3.65 14.29
N ALA A 51 9.54 2.94 15.33
CA ALA A 51 8.71 2.01 16.08
C ALA A 51 7.53 2.72 16.78
N ILE A 52 7.79 3.89 17.38
CA ILE A 52 6.77 4.74 18.00
C ILE A 52 5.78 5.25 16.94
N ALA A 53 6.28 5.81 15.83
CA ALA A 53 5.45 6.34 14.75
C ALA A 53 4.52 5.26 14.16
N SER A 54 5.03 4.05 13.98
CA SER A 54 4.28 2.91 13.45
C SER A 54 3.10 2.47 14.32
N GLN A 55 3.03 2.89 15.60
CA GLN A 55 1.90 2.57 16.48
C GLN A 55 0.69 3.49 16.30
N ARG A 56 0.77 4.59 15.54
CA ARG A 56 -0.34 5.55 15.36
C ARG A 56 -1.63 4.86 14.92
N VAL A 57 -1.57 4.11 13.82
CA VAL A 57 -2.72 3.43 13.22
C VAL A 57 -3.25 2.32 14.15
N PRO A 58 -2.43 1.34 14.60
CA PRO A 58 -2.89 0.31 15.54
C PRO A 58 -3.55 0.89 16.80
N ASN A 59 -2.98 1.94 17.38
CA ASN A 59 -3.54 2.57 18.57
C ASN A 59 -4.91 3.21 18.31
N SER A 60 -5.08 3.87 17.16
CA SER A 60 -6.37 4.43 16.73
C SER A 60 -7.42 3.33 16.55
N LEU A 61 -7.05 2.23 15.89
CA LEU A 61 -7.97 1.13 15.57
C LEU A 61 -8.39 0.31 16.80
N ARG A 62 -7.62 0.34 17.90
CA ARG A 62 -7.98 -0.29 19.18
C ARG A 62 -9.00 0.49 20.00
N LEU A 63 -9.25 1.76 19.67
CA LEU A 63 -10.22 2.58 20.38
C LEU A 63 -11.65 2.13 20.09
N SER A 64 -12.53 2.21 21.08
CA SER A 64 -13.97 2.04 20.86
C SER A 64 -14.52 3.13 19.96
N LEU A 65 -15.64 2.85 19.27
CA LEU A 65 -16.31 3.85 18.43
C LEU A 65 -16.73 5.10 19.22
N ALA A 66 -17.15 4.93 20.48
CA ALA A 66 -17.50 6.04 21.36
C ALA A 66 -16.27 6.93 21.65
N GLU A 67 -15.12 6.31 21.92
CA GLU A 67 -13.88 7.03 22.18
C GLU A 67 -13.37 7.77 20.94
N ARG A 68 -13.45 7.13 19.77
CA ARG A 68 -13.08 7.76 18.49
C ARG A 68 -13.98 8.95 18.16
N ARG A 69 -15.30 8.83 18.38
CA ARG A 69 -16.24 9.96 18.21
C ARG A 69 -15.91 11.10 19.16
N ARG A 70 -15.68 10.82 20.45
CA ARG A 70 -15.33 11.82 21.45
C ARG A 70 -14.05 12.58 21.09
N ARG A 71 -13.04 11.88 20.59
CA ARG A 71 -11.74 12.46 20.18
C ARG A 71 -11.71 13.00 18.74
N ARG A 72 -12.79 12.82 17.97
CA ARG A 72 -12.85 13.16 16.53
C ARG A 72 -11.77 12.45 15.69
N ILE A 73 -11.55 11.17 15.96
CA ILE A 73 -10.58 10.35 15.23
C ILE A 73 -11.27 9.60 14.07
N GLY A 74 -10.82 9.86 12.85
CA GLY A 74 -11.32 9.24 11.61
C GLY A 74 -10.99 7.75 11.49
N GLN A 75 -11.47 7.10 10.42
CA GLN A 75 -11.06 5.72 10.10
C GLN A 75 -9.67 5.72 9.47
N GLU A 76 -8.72 5.15 10.21
CA GLU A 76 -7.36 4.92 9.75
C GLU A 76 -7.29 3.65 8.90
N ALA A 77 -6.30 3.61 7.99
CA ALA A 77 -5.93 2.44 7.17
C ALA A 77 -7.11 1.71 6.50
N PHE A 78 -8.12 2.46 6.04
CA PHE A 78 -9.30 1.87 5.40
C PHE A 78 -9.01 1.29 4.00
N TRP A 79 -7.90 1.70 3.37
CA TRP A 79 -7.49 1.29 2.02
C TRP A 79 -6.03 0.83 1.92
N SER A 80 -5.14 1.34 2.79
CA SER A 80 -3.69 1.20 2.64
C SER A 80 -3.12 -0.18 3.00
N SER A 81 -3.95 -1.10 3.51
CA SER A 81 -3.49 -2.40 4.03
C SER A 81 -4.41 -3.55 3.59
N PRO A 82 -4.49 -3.86 2.28
CA PRO A 82 -5.24 -5.03 1.81
C PRO A 82 -4.66 -6.28 2.50
N SER A 83 -5.45 -6.90 3.37
CA SER A 83 -4.98 -7.98 4.24
C SER A 83 -5.52 -9.35 3.83
N GLU A 84 -6.62 -9.35 3.07
CA GLU A 84 -7.26 -10.57 2.56
C GLU A 84 -6.59 -11.05 1.27
N ASN A 85 -6.34 -10.15 0.32
CA ASN A 85 -5.58 -10.46 -0.89
C ASN A 85 -4.09 -10.16 -0.70
N VAL A 86 -3.35 -11.20 -0.29
CA VAL A 86 -1.89 -11.10 -0.08
C VAL A 86 -1.12 -10.74 -1.35
N LEU A 87 -1.65 -11.07 -2.54
CA LEU A 87 -1.03 -10.69 -3.81
C LEU A 87 -1.07 -9.18 -4.01
N ASP A 88 -2.21 -8.53 -3.74
CA ASP A 88 -2.33 -7.07 -3.85
C ASP A 88 -1.43 -6.34 -2.85
N ARG A 89 -1.32 -6.89 -1.64
CA ARG A 89 -0.35 -6.38 -0.65
C ARG A 89 1.08 -6.50 -1.16
N ALA A 90 1.47 -7.66 -1.69
CA ALA A 90 2.82 -7.87 -2.22
C ALA A 90 3.11 -6.96 -3.42
N THR A 91 2.11 -6.71 -4.28
CA THR A 91 2.22 -5.82 -5.43
C THR A 91 2.54 -4.39 -5.01
N ALA A 92 1.85 -3.86 -4.00
CA ALA A 92 2.18 -2.54 -3.47
C ALA A 92 3.54 -2.48 -2.74
N MET A 93 4.18 -3.62 -2.43
CA MET A 93 5.45 -3.67 -1.69
C MET A 93 6.67 -3.98 -2.58
N LEU A 94 6.48 -4.63 -3.73
CA LEU A 94 7.55 -5.17 -4.56
C LEU A 94 7.51 -4.52 -5.95
N PRO A 95 8.39 -3.55 -6.27
CA PRO A 95 8.31 -2.77 -7.50
C PRO A 95 8.29 -3.61 -8.78
N ARG A 96 9.09 -4.69 -8.83
CA ARG A 96 9.09 -5.59 -9.99
C ARG A 96 7.75 -6.30 -10.16
N LEU A 97 7.13 -6.75 -9.08
CA LEU A 97 5.80 -7.37 -9.13
C LEU A 97 4.71 -6.36 -9.46
N MET A 98 4.82 -5.12 -8.97
CA MET A 98 3.94 -4.01 -9.37
C MET A 98 3.98 -3.82 -10.88
N TYR A 99 5.19 -3.68 -11.43
CA TYR A 99 5.41 -3.49 -12.86
C TYR A 99 4.83 -4.64 -13.69
N GLU A 100 5.11 -5.89 -13.28
CA GLU A 100 4.57 -7.10 -13.95
C GLU A 100 3.03 -7.17 -13.94
N ARG A 101 2.38 -6.51 -12.98
CA ARG A 101 0.91 -6.50 -12.84
C ARG A 101 0.23 -5.27 -13.42
N LEU A 102 0.95 -4.27 -13.93
CA LEU A 102 0.33 -3.05 -14.48
C LEU A 102 -0.67 -3.37 -15.60
N ASP A 103 -0.33 -4.30 -16.50
CA ASP A 103 -1.23 -4.77 -17.56
C ASP A 103 -2.52 -5.38 -17.00
N ASP A 104 -2.41 -6.22 -15.96
CA ASP A 104 -3.56 -6.81 -15.27
C ASP A 104 -4.40 -5.76 -14.54
N LEU A 105 -3.81 -4.63 -14.16
CA LEU A 105 -4.51 -3.50 -13.55
C LEU A 105 -5.08 -2.52 -14.60
N GLY A 106 -4.77 -2.73 -15.89
CA GLY A 106 -5.17 -1.83 -16.97
C GLY A 106 -4.48 -0.46 -16.91
N ILE A 107 -3.26 -0.41 -16.36
CA ILE A 107 -2.45 0.80 -16.19
C ILE A 107 -1.23 0.68 -17.10
N ASP A 108 -0.93 1.73 -17.87
CA ASP A 108 0.23 1.77 -18.76
C ASP A 108 1.48 2.31 -18.05
N PHE A 109 1.28 3.21 -17.09
CA PHE A 109 2.36 3.82 -16.31
C PHE A 109 1.85 4.25 -14.93
N CYS A 110 2.68 4.09 -13.91
CA CYS A 110 2.36 4.50 -12.55
C CYS A 110 3.52 5.33 -11.99
N VAL A 111 3.21 6.53 -11.51
CA VAL A 111 4.13 7.39 -10.77
C VAL A 111 4.06 7.00 -9.31
N VAL A 112 5.20 6.61 -8.73
CA VAL A 112 5.33 6.14 -7.34
C VAL A 112 6.44 6.91 -6.65
#